data_AF-A0A918P8Y0-F1
#
_entry.id   AF-A0A918P8Y0-F1
#
_cell.length_a   1.000
_cell.length_b   1.000
_cell.length_c   1.000
_cell.angle_alpha   90.00
_cell.angle_beta   90.00
_cell.angle_gamma   90.00
#
_symmetry.space_group_name_H-M   'P 1'
#
loop_
_entity.id
_entity.type
_entity.pdbx_description
1 polymer ?
#
loop_
_entity_poly.entity_id
_entity_poly.type
_entity_poly.pdbx_seq_one_letter_code
_entity_poly.pdbx_strand_id
1 'polypeptide(L)'
;MSHTTLPRPAKTAESAGPPRETPRRRHWSRRPNPVAGLGATLWLLVVLIPIYAMLSASLTPQEQALTENPLRPPTNPTLDNYNTVLDSGFGHLLANTVITAVAVVGIVLVLSVPLAYVAVRTRSRWSGAAFRLFLLGVAIPAQAVVVPLYLLISKLGLYDTLPAVILPTAAFAMPVSVLILTGTLRDISEELYEAMALDGASPLRMLLQLTVPLAKGGISTVVIYSALQAWNGFLFPLIFTQSDGPRVLTLGLFNYVSQFGVNIPALLASVVLSGIPIFVVYLLARRALVSGLMGVGGK
;
A
#
# COMPACT_ATOMS: atom_id res chain seq x y z
N MET A 1 30.02 -68.28 -59.82
CA MET A 1 29.65 -68.60 -58.43
C MET A 1 29.73 -67.33 -57.62
N SER A 2 28.57 -66.89 -57.17
CA SER A 2 28.30 -65.57 -56.59
C SER A 2 28.49 -65.60 -55.08
N HIS A 3 29.24 -64.64 -54.52
CA HIS A 3 29.07 -64.26 -53.12
C HIS A 3 28.99 -62.74 -53.02
N THR A 4 27.75 -62.28 -53.10
CA THR A 4 27.26 -60.94 -52.77
C THR A 4 27.38 -60.75 -51.27
N THR A 5 28.33 -59.94 -50.81
CA THR A 5 28.37 -59.44 -49.43
C THR A 5 27.41 -58.27 -49.28
N LEU A 6 26.34 -58.48 -48.51
CA LEU A 6 25.36 -57.46 -48.13
C LEU A 6 25.99 -56.36 -47.26
N PRO A 7 25.61 -55.08 -47.43
CA PRO A 7 25.98 -54.04 -46.49
C PRO A 7 25.18 -54.18 -45.18
N ARG A 8 25.86 -53.99 -44.05
CA ARG A 8 25.25 -53.95 -42.70
C ARG A 8 24.11 -52.92 -42.65
N PRO A 9 22.99 -53.20 -41.98
CA PRO A 9 21.95 -52.19 -41.78
C PRO A 9 22.49 -51.06 -40.92
N ALA A 10 22.31 -49.82 -41.39
CA ALA A 10 22.53 -48.63 -40.60
C ALA A 10 21.64 -48.69 -39.36
N LYS A 11 22.23 -48.43 -38.19
CA LYS A 11 21.48 -48.24 -36.95
C LYS A 11 20.45 -47.14 -37.20
N THR A 12 19.17 -47.51 -37.16
CA THR A 12 18.04 -46.60 -37.08
C THR A 12 18.32 -45.59 -35.98
N ALA A 13 18.29 -44.31 -36.33
CA ALA A 13 18.29 -43.23 -35.37
C ALA A 13 17.08 -43.43 -34.45
N GLU A 14 17.34 -43.85 -33.22
CA GLU A 14 16.38 -43.85 -32.14
C GLU A 14 15.86 -42.42 -32.03
N SER A 15 14.55 -42.26 -32.27
CA SER A 15 13.87 -40.97 -32.10
C SER A 15 14.12 -40.48 -30.67
N ALA A 16 14.85 -39.38 -30.54
CA ALA A 16 14.91 -38.64 -29.29
C ALA A 16 13.49 -38.14 -28.98
N GLY A 17 12.76 -38.90 -28.15
CA GLY A 17 11.50 -38.45 -27.59
C GLY A 17 11.73 -37.14 -26.82
N PRO A 18 10.72 -36.26 -26.73
CA PRO A 18 10.86 -35.00 -26.02
C PRO A 18 11.37 -35.28 -24.59
N PRO A 19 12.28 -34.44 -24.06
CA PRO A 19 12.80 -34.65 -22.72
C PRO A 19 11.62 -34.67 -21.75
N ARG A 20 11.43 -35.81 -21.08
CA ARG A 20 10.46 -35.94 -19.99
C ARG A 20 10.91 -34.97 -18.90
N GLU A 21 10.28 -33.81 -18.83
CA GLU A 21 10.40 -32.91 -17.68
C GLU A 21 9.93 -33.69 -16.45
N THR A 22 10.88 -34.19 -15.67
CA THR A 22 10.60 -34.72 -14.35
C THR A 22 10.00 -33.58 -13.52
N PRO A 23 8.76 -33.70 -13.01
CA PRO A 23 8.20 -32.65 -12.16
C PRO A 23 9.06 -32.60 -10.90
N ARG A 24 9.88 -31.55 -10.74
CA ARG A 24 10.61 -31.26 -9.50
C ARG A 24 9.57 -30.94 -8.43
N ARG A 25 9.01 -31.98 -7.82
CA ARG A 25 8.26 -31.88 -6.55
C ARG A 25 9.25 -31.38 -5.50
N ARG A 26 9.34 -30.06 -5.32
CA ARG A 26 9.96 -29.45 -4.15
C ARG A 26 9.11 -29.86 -2.94
N HIS A 27 9.46 -30.99 -2.34
CA HIS A 27 9.02 -31.32 -0.99
C HIS A 27 9.61 -30.26 -0.07
N TRP A 28 8.82 -29.22 0.24
CA TRP A 28 9.04 -28.40 1.42
C TRP A 28 8.95 -29.36 2.59
N SER A 29 10.11 -29.82 3.08
CA SER A 29 10.14 -30.62 4.28
C SER A 29 9.58 -29.74 5.40
N ARG A 30 8.32 -29.99 5.79
CA ARG A 30 7.68 -29.44 6.98
C ARG A 30 8.32 -30.05 8.23
N ARG A 31 9.64 -29.93 8.35
CA ARG A 31 10.31 -30.21 9.62
C ARG A 31 10.00 -29.03 10.52
N PRO A 32 9.32 -29.23 11.67
CA PRO A 32 9.10 -28.15 12.61
C PRO A 32 10.46 -27.57 13.00
N ASN A 33 10.63 -26.26 12.82
CA ASN A 33 11.82 -25.54 13.27
C ASN A 33 11.46 -24.86 14.61
N PRO A 34 11.70 -25.52 15.76
CA PRO A 34 11.30 -25.00 17.06
C PRO A 34 12.06 -23.71 17.42
N VAL A 35 13.28 -23.52 16.91
CA VAL A 35 14.07 -22.30 17.13
C VAL A 35 13.41 -21.11 16.41
N ALA A 36 12.99 -21.29 15.15
CA ALA A 36 12.24 -20.26 14.44
C ALA A 36 10.87 -20.00 15.08
N GLY A 37 10.19 -21.04 15.59
CA GLY A 37 8.95 -20.92 16.34
C GLY A 37 9.13 -20.10 17.62
N LEU A 38 10.12 -20.45 18.45
CA LEU A 38 10.44 -19.73 19.69
C LEU A 38 10.82 -18.28 19.41
N GLY A 39 11.67 -18.04 18.40
CA GLY A 39 12.05 -16.69 17.98
C GLY A 39 10.84 -15.85 17.55
N ALA A 40 9.93 -16.44 16.76
CA ALA A 40 8.69 -15.77 16.36
C ALA A 40 7.76 -15.47 17.54
N THR A 41 7.65 -16.38 18.51
CA THR A 41 6.85 -16.17 19.73
C THR A 41 7.44 -15.08 20.61
N LEU A 42 8.76 -15.07 20.81
CA LEU A 42 9.43 -14.00 21.56
C LEU A 42 9.23 -12.64 20.89
N TRP A 43 9.39 -12.59 19.57
CA TRP A 43 9.13 -11.37 18.80
C TRP A 43 7.69 -10.88 18.92
N LEU A 44 6.72 -11.81 18.85
CA LEU A 44 5.30 -11.49 19.06
C LEU A 44 5.07 -10.85 20.43
N LEU A 45 5.68 -11.38 21.50
CA LEU A 45 5.55 -10.82 22.84
C LEU A 45 6.12 -9.39 22.90
N VAL A 46 7.28 -9.13 22.28
CA VAL A 46 7.86 -7.78 22.21
C VAL A 46 6.92 -6.79 21.52
N VAL A 47 6.28 -7.20 20.41
CA VAL A 47 5.32 -6.36 19.67
C VAL A 47 4.03 -6.12 20.46
N LEU A 48 3.59 -7.09 21.27
CA LEU A 48 2.37 -6.96 22.06
C LEU A 48 2.51 -6.00 23.24
N ILE A 49 3.71 -5.78 23.78
CA ILE A 49 3.95 -4.88 24.92
C ILE A 49 3.44 -3.44 24.66
N PRO A 50 3.87 -2.72 23.59
CA PRO A 50 3.38 -1.36 23.35
C PRO A 50 1.89 -1.32 23.00
N ILE A 51 1.35 -2.35 22.35
CA ILE A 51 -0.09 -2.45 22.05
C ILE A 51 -0.88 -2.60 23.36
N TYR A 52 -0.41 -3.47 24.25
CA TYR A 52 -0.99 -3.65 25.58
C TYR A 52 -0.92 -2.35 26.38
N ALA A 53 0.23 -1.69 26.44
CA ALA A 53 0.38 -0.43 27.16
C ALA A 53 -0.57 0.65 26.63
N MET A 54 -0.72 0.74 25.30
CA MET A 54 -1.65 1.66 24.65
C MET A 54 -3.11 1.37 25.03
N LEU A 55 -3.54 0.11 24.97
CA LEU A 55 -4.91 -0.31 25.33
C LEU A 55 -5.19 -0.18 26.83
N SER A 56 -4.19 -0.47 27.66
CA SER A 56 -4.27 -0.32 29.11
C SER A 56 -4.44 1.15 29.49
N ALA A 57 -3.59 2.01 28.93
CA ALA A 57 -3.62 3.45 29.19
C ALA A 57 -4.87 4.13 28.63
N SER A 58 -5.42 3.68 27.49
CA SER A 58 -6.68 4.23 26.96
C SER A 58 -7.90 3.92 27.84
N LEU A 59 -7.81 2.90 28.69
CA LEU A 59 -8.83 2.53 29.69
C LEU A 59 -8.55 3.13 31.07
N THR A 60 -7.44 3.84 31.25
CA THR A 60 -7.03 4.39 32.54
C THR A 60 -7.64 5.79 32.75
N PRO A 61 -8.16 6.13 33.95
CA PRO A 61 -8.55 7.50 34.27
C PRO A 61 -7.37 8.49 34.18
N GLN A 62 -7.62 9.71 33.71
CA GLN A 62 -6.58 10.74 33.51
C GLN A 62 -5.70 10.98 34.75
N GLU A 63 -6.28 10.96 35.95
CA GLU A 63 -5.57 11.19 37.22
C GLU A 63 -4.50 10.12 37.52
N GLN A 64 -4.78 8.86 37.14
CA GLN A 64 -3.89 7.71 37.32
C GLN A 64 -2.84 7.63 36.22
N ALA A 65 -3.19 8.07 35.00
CA ALA A 65 -2.34 7.97 33.82
C ALA A 65 -1.01 8.73 33.93
N LEU A 66 -0.94 9.76 34.78
CA LEU A 66 0.26 10.58 34.99
C LEU A 66 1.15 10.10 36.15
N THR A 67 0.65 9.22 37.01
CA THR A 67 1.30 8.85 38.28
C THR A 67 1.65 7.37 38.37
N GLU A 68 0.97 6.50 37.64
CA GLU A 68 1.18 5.06 37.67
C GLU A 68 2.09 4.54 36.55
N ASN A 69 2.62 3.33 36.74
CA ASN A 69 3.43 2.66 35.72
C ASN A 69 2.54 2.27 34.52
N PRO A 70 2.86 2.69 33.27
CA PRO A 70 2.06 2.40 32.08
C PRO A 70 1.86 0.92 31.75
N LEU A 71 2.70 0.04 32.31
CA LEU A 71 2.62 -1.42 32.13
C LEU A 71 1.76 -2.10 33.20
N ARG A 72 1.28 -1.38 34.22
CA ARG A 72 0.32 -1.93 35.17
C ARG A 72 -1.09 -1.85 34.57
N PRO A 73 -1.91 -2.90 34.75
CA PRO A 73 -3.31 -2.83 34.37
C PRO A 73 -4.02 -1.76 35.21
N PRO A 74 -5.02 -1.04 34.65
CA PRO A 74 -5.74 0.00 35.37
C PRO A 74 -6.47 -0.59 36.57
N THR A 75 -6.36 0.08 37.71
CA THR A 75 -7.07 -0.34 38.93
C THR A 75 -8.59 -0.16 38.78
N ASN A 76 -9.01 0.91 38.10
CA ASN A 76 -10.42 1.21 37.79
C ASN A 76 -10.58 1.52 36.29
N PRO A 77 -10.73 0.51 35.41
CA PRO A 77 -10.88 0.74 33.98
C PRO A 77 -12.17 1.52 33.66
N THR A 78 -12.07 2.49 32.76
CA THR A 78 -13.20 3.30 32.28
C THR A 78 -13.23 3.39 30.75
N LEU A 79 -14.42 3.59 30.19
CA LEU A 79 -14.64 3.88 28.78
C LEU A 79 -14.86 5.37 28.50
N ASP A 80 -14.78 6.23 29.51
CA ASP A 80 -15.05 7.67 29.38
C ASP A 80 -14.12 8.34 28.36
N ASN A 81 -12.88 7.84 28.23
CA ASN A 81 -11.93 8.31 27.23
C ASN A 81 -12.42 8.06 25.80
N TYR A 82 -13.07 6.91 25.56
CA TYR A 82 -13.65 6.60 24.26
C TYR A 82 -14.88 7.46 23.97
N ASN A 83 -15.76 7.65 24.96
CA ASN A 83 -16.92 8.54 24.84
C ASN A 83 -16.47 9.98 24.53
N THR A 84 -15.47 10.48 25.26
CA THR A 84 -14.85 11.79 25.03
C THR A 84 -14.39 11.94 23.57
N VAL A 85 -13.73 10.91 23.03
CA VAL A 85 -13.27 10.94 21.64
C VAL A 85 -14.43 10.91 20.65
N LEU A 86 -15.40 10.03 20.85
CA LEU A 86 -16.55 9.87 19.95
C LEU A 86 -17.39 11.15 19.90
N ASP A 87 -17.62 11.78 21.05
CA ASP A 87 -18.39 13.02 21.19
C ASP A 87 -17.63 14.25 20.65
N SER A 88 -16.30 14.18 20.56
CA SER A 88 -15.43 15.24 20.02
C SER A 88 -15.41 15.30 18.48
N GLY A 89 -16.37 14.69 17.79
CA GLY A 89 -16.47 14.70 16.34
C GLY A 89 -15.56 13.69 15.63
N PHE A 90 -15.17 12.60 16.29
CA PHE A 90 -14.36 11.53 15.68
C PHE A 90 -14.94 11.00 14.37
N GLY A 91 -16.28 10.87 14.28
CA GLY A 91 -16.95 10.41 13.05
C GLY A 91 -16.67 11.32 11.86
N HIS A 92 -16.63 12.64 12.06
CA HIS A 92 -16.31 13.62 11.03
C HIS A 92 -14.85 13.51 10.57
N LEU A 93 -13.92 13.41 11.53
CA LEU A 93 -12.49 13.21 11.25
C LEU A 93 -12.24 11.92 10.46
N LEU A 94 -12.92 10.83 10.86
CA LEU A 94 -12.87 9.55 10.18
C LEU A 94 -13.42 9.65 8.75
N ALA A 95 -14.59 10.27 8.58
CA ALA A 95 -15.20 10.47 7.27
C ALA A 95 -14.28 11.24 6.33
N ASN A 96 -13.73 12.37 6.78
CA ASN A 96 -12.76 13.15 6.01
C ASN A 96 -11.52 12.34 5.64
N THR A 97 -10.97 11.56 6.57
CA THR A 97 -9.80 10.71 6.32
C THR A 97 -10.09 9.65 5.26
N VAL A 98 -11.27 9.01 5.34
CA VAL A 98 -11.71 8.03 4.33
C VAL A 98 -11.92 8.68 2.98
N ILE A 99 -12.58 9.84 2.92
CA ILE A 99 -12.78 10.61 1.68
C ILE A 99 -11.43 10.98 1.06
N THR A 100 -10.49 11.50 1.87
CA THR A 100 -9.13 11.82 1.42
C THR A 100 -8.43 10.58 0.89
N ALA A 101 -8.47 9.45 1.59
CA ALA A 101 -7.84 8.21 1.15
C ALA A 101 -8.40 7.68 -0.16
N VAL A 102 -9.72 7.61 -0.30
CA VAL A 102 -10.38 7.17 -1.53
C VAL A 102 -10.07 8.09 -2.70
N ALA A 103 -10.11 9.42 -2.49
CA ALA A 103 -9.80 10.39 -3.53
C ALA A 103 -8.33 10.30 -3.98
N VAL A 104 -7.40 10.18 -3.02
CA VAL A 104 -5.97 10.00 -3.31
C VAL A 104 -5.74 8.72 -4.12
N VAL A 105 -6.28 7.58 -3.68
CA VAL A 105 -6.18 6.31 -4.41
C VAL A 105 -6.75 6.45 -5.83
N GLY A 106 -7.94 7.04 -5.96
CA GLY A 106 -8.58 7.26 -7.25
C GLY A 106 -7.72 8.07 -8.21
N ILE A 107 -7.24 9.23 -7.77
CA ILE A 107 -6.36 10.10 -8.56
C ILE A 107 -5.07 9.36 -8.94
N VAL A 108 -4.42 8.71 -7.97
CA VAL A 108 -3.17 7.98 -8.20
C VAL A 108 -3.37 6.87 -9.22
N LEU A 109 -4.44 6.08 -9.14
CA LEU A 109 -4.69 5.01 -10.11
C LEU A 109 -5.01 5.55 -11.51
N VAL A 110 -5.91 6.53 -11.59
CA VAL A 110 -6.35 7.13 -12.86
C VAL A 110 -5.16 7.73 -13.62
N LEU A 111 -4.19 8.31 -12.93
CA LEU A 111 -3.03 8.95 -13.56
C LEU A 111 -1.83 8.01 -13.71
N SER A 112 -1.54 7.19 -12.71
CA SER A 112 -0.33 6.36 -12.68
C SER A 112 -0.43 5.14 -13.58
N VAL A 113 -1.63 4.54 -13.76
CA VAL A 113 -1.81 3.36 -14.61
C VAL A 113 -1.54 3.67 -16.09
N PRO A 114 -2.15 4.71 -16.69
CA PRO A 114 -1.83 5.11 -18.06
C PRO A 114 -0.38 5.57 -18.21
N LEU A 115 0.15 6.31 -17.23
CA LEU A 115 1.53 6.79 -17.28
C LEU A 115 2.54 5.63 -17.27
N ALA A 116 2.34 4.63 -16.40
CA ALA A 116 3.16 3.42 -16.38
C ALA A 116 3.03 2.61 -17.67
N TYR A 117 1.82 2.53 -18.24
CA TYR A 117 1.58 1.87 -19.53
C TYR A 117 2.38 2.51 -20.66
N VAL A 118 2.32 3.84 -20.80
CA VAL A 118 3.09 4.58 -21.81
C VAL A 118 4.59 4.46 -21.57
N ALA A 119 5.03 4.52 -20.31
CA ALA A 119 6.44 4.38 -19.94
C ALA A 119 7.03 3.02 -20.31
N VAL A 120 6.25 1.93 -20.21
CA VAL A 120 6.70 0.57 -20.56
C VAL A 120 6.52 0.27 -22.04
N ARG A 121 5.40 0.70 -22.64
CA ARG A 121 4.98 0.24 -23.98
C ARG A 121 5.37 1.18 -25.12
N THR A 122 5.68 2.44 -24.83
CA THR A 122 6.17 3.37 -25.86
C THR A 122 7.69 3.35 -25.93
N ARG A 123 8.25 2.75 -26.98
CA ARG A 123 9.70 2.68 -27.26
C ARG A 123 10.27 4.00 -27.83
N SER A 124 9.98 5.13 -27.18
CA SER A 124 10.50 6.45 -27.56
C SER A 124 11.53 6.95 -26.56
N ARG A 125 12.62 7.55 -27.05
CA ARG A 125 13.64 8.22 -26.22
C ARG A 125 13.04 9.27 -25.29
N TRP A 126 11.96 9.93 -25.74
CA TRP A 126 11.24 10.96 -24.99
C TRP A 126 10.39 10.37 -23.86
N SER A 127 9.73 9.24 -24.10
CA SER A 127 8.99 8.51 -23.05
C SER A 127 9.94 8.06 -21.94
N GLY A 128 11.06 7.46 -22.31
CA GLY A 128 12.07 7.03 -21.35
C GLY A 128 12.71 8.19 -20.57
N ALA A 129 12.94 9.33 -21.22
CA ALA A 129 13.45 10.54 -20.56
C ALA A 129 12.42 11.16 -19.61
N ALA A 130 11.17 11.30 -20.04
CA ALA A 130 10.07 11.80 -19.21
C ALA A 130 9.83 10.91 -17.98
N PHE A 131 9.87 9.58 -18.15
CA PHE A 131 9.78 8.64 -17.04
C PHE A 131 10.92 8.82 -16.03
N ARG A 132 12.17 8.94 -16.49
CA ARG A 132 13.32 9.19 -15.61
C ARG A 132 13.20 10.52 -14.87
N LEU A 133 12.79 11.58 -15.56
CA LEU A 133 12.56 12.89 -14.97
C LEU A 133 11.45 12.83 -13.90
N PHE A 134 10.37 12.11 -14.18
CA PHE A 134 9.28 11.90 -13.24
C PHE A 134 9.73 11.17 -11.97
N LEU A 135 10.60 10.15 -12.10
CA LEU A 135 11.15 9.43 -10.95
C LEU A 135 12.05 10.29 -10.06
N LEU A 136 12.66 11.37 -10.56
CA LEU A 136 13.39 12.33 -9.71
C LEU A 136 12.46 12.97 -8.67
N GLY A 137 11.15 12.99 -8.90
CA GLY A 137 10.16 13.43 -7.92
C GLY A 137 10.18 12.63 -6.61
N VAL A 138 10.64 11.37 -6.62
CA VAL A 138 10.83 10.56 -5.39
C VAL A 138 11.86 11.19 -4.46
N ALA A 139 12.87 11.87 -5.02
CA ALA A 139 13.97 12.45 -4.25
C ALA A 139 13.59 13.80 -3.61
N ILE A 140 12.46 14.40 -3.98
CA ILE A 140 12.03 15.69 -3.43
C ILE A 140 11.34 15.46 -2.09
N PRO A 141 11.92 15.91 -0.96
CA PRO A 141 11.24 15.83 0.32
C PRO A 141 10.10 16.85 0.35
N ALA A 142 8.90 16.41 0.77
CA ALA A 142 7.72 17.26 0.85
C ALA A 142 7.96 18.53 1.71
N GLN A 143 8.79 18.41 2.74
CA GLN A 143 9.17 19.49 3.64
C GLN A 143 9.93 20.62 2.93
N ALA A 144 10.75 20.31 1.92
CA ALA A 144 11.53 21.34 1.21
C ALA A 144 10.68 22.22 0.30
N VAL A 145 9.55 21.71 -0.19
CA VAL A 145 8.67 22.42 -1.12
C VAL A 145 7.36 22.85 -0.48
N VAL A 146 7.23 22.73 0.83
CA VAL A 146 5.95 22.98 1.52
C VAL A 146 5.52 24.44 1.46
N VAL A 147 6.46 25.39 1.56
CA VAL A 147 6.20 26.84 1.46
C VAL A 147 5.72 27.22 0.06
N PRO A 148 6.43 26.88 -1.04
CA PRO A 148 5.91 27.20 -2.38
C PRO A 148 4.59 26.47 -2.68
N LEU A 149 4.39 25.27 -2.13
CA LEU A 149 3.14 24.52 -2.29
C LEU A 149 1.97 25.19 -1.55
N TYR A 150 2.19 25.71 -0.33
CA TYR A 150 1.22 26.53 0.38
C TYR A 150 0.78 27.72 -0.47
N LEU A 151 1.75 28.48 -1.02
CA LEU A 151 1.45 29.64 -1.86
C LEU A 151 0.64 29.26 -3.11
N LEU A 152 0.93 28.10 -3.72
CA LEU A 152 0.18 27.58 -4.86
C LEU A 152 -1.27 27.24 -4.46
N ILE A 153 -1.45 26.49 -3.37
CA ILE A 153 -2.77 26.10 -2.86
C ILE A 153 -3.62 27.32 -2.50
N SER A 154 -3.03 28.32 -1.84
CA SER A 154 -3.72 29.57 -1.51
C SER A 154 -4.11 30.36 -2.76
N LYS A 155 -3.21 30.46 -3.76
CA LYS A 155 -3.52 31.13 -5.04
C LYS A 155 -4.63 30.43 -5.83
N LEU A 156 -4.73 29.11 -5.71
CA LEU A 156 -5.80 28.32 -6.32
C LEU A 156 -7.13 28.41 -5.54
N GLY A 157 -7.16 29.09 -4.38
CA GLY A 157 -8.35 29.18 -3.53
C GLY A 157 -8.74 27.86 -2.87
N LEU A 158 -7.80 26.92 -2.75
CA LEU A 158 -8.05 25.59 -2.18
C LEU A 158 -7.70 25.50 -0.69
N TYR A 159 -7.05 26.52 -0.13
CA TYR A 159 -6.66 26.51 1.28
C TYR A 159 -7.87 26.26 2.21
N ASP A 160 -7.65 25.53 3.29
CA ASP A 160 -8.68 25.13 4.24
C ASP A 160 -9.80 24.27 3.64
N THR A 161 -9.44 23.39 2.70
CA THR A 161 -10.35 22.39 2.11
C THR A 161 -9.68 21.02 1.99
N LEU A 162 -10.47 19.94 1.88
CA LEU A 162 -9.93 18.60 1.65
C LEU A 162 -9.07 18.49 0.38
N PRO A 163 -9.41 19.10 -0.78
CA PRO A 163 -8.55 19.14 -1.96
C PRO A 163 -7.12 19.62 -1.69
N ALA A 164 -6.93 20.59 -0.78
CA ALA A 164 -5.59 21.05 -0.42
C ALA A 164 -4.73 19.97 0.24
N VAL A 165 -5.34 18.95 0.84
CA VAL A 165 -4.64 17.77 1.35
C VAL A 165 -4.54 16.68 0.28
N ILE A 166 -5.64 16.40 -0.43
CA ILE A 166 -5.76 15.31 -1.40
C ILE A 166 -4.75 15.46 -2.55
N LEU A 167 -4.72 16.63 -3.19
CA LEU A 167 -3.91 16.85 -4.39
C LEU A 167 -2.40 16.66 -4.14
N PRO A 168 -1.78 17.31 -3.13
CA PRO A 168 -0.37 17.09 -2.87
C PRO A 168 -0.09 15.67 -2.37
N THR A 169 -0.96 15.09 -1.54
CA THR A 169 -0.78 13.69 -1.11
C THR A 169 -0.75 12.73 -2.31
N ALA A 170 -1.68 12.90 -3.25
CA ALA A 170 -1.69 12.12 -4.49
C ALA A 170 -0.43 12.37 -5.32
N ALA A 171 -0.06 13.63 -5.55
CA ALA A 171 1.13 14.01 -6.32
C ALA A 171 2.42 13.36 -5.79
N PHE A 172 2.63 13.37 -4.48
CA PHE A 172 3.80 12.74 -3.86
C PHE A 172 3.74 11.20 -3.85
N ALA A 173 2.55 10.60 -3.89
CA ALA A 173 2.41 9.16 -4.01
C ALA A 173 2.61 8.64 -5.45
N MET A 174 2.40 9.45 -6.48
CA MET A 174 2.48 9.00 -7.88
C MET A 174 3.86 8.45 -8.30
N PRO A 175 5.01 9.08 -7.99
CA PRO A 175 6.32 8.60 -8.44
C PRO A 175 6.61 7.14 -8.05
N VAL A 176 6.37 6.79 -6.79
CA VAL A 176 6.51 5.41 -6.30
C VAL A 176 5.44 4.50 -6.90
N SER A 177 4.21 4.98 -7.06
CA SER A 177 3.12 4.20 -7.65
C SER A 177 3.39 3.83 -9.10
N VAL A 178 3.88 4.77 -9.91
CA VAL A 178 4.30 4.51 -11.29
C VAL A 178 5.50 3.56 -11.30
N LEU A 179 6.47 3.72 -10.40
CA LEU A 179 7.59 2.79 -10.30
C LEU A 179 7.13 1.34 -10.04
N ILE A 180 6.22 1.13 -9.09
CA ILE A 180 5.61 -0.18 -8.79
C ILE A 180 4.88 -0.75 -10.02
N LEU A 181 4.04 0.08 -10.65
CA LEU A 181 3.26 -0.32 -11.82
C LEU A 181 4.16 -0.65 -13.01
N THR A 182 5.19 0.14 -13.30
CA THR A 182 6.13 -0.15 -14.40
C THR A 182 6.86 -1.48 -14.19
N GLY A 183 7.23 -1.82 -12.94
CA GLY A 183 7.76 -3.14 -12.60
C GLY A 183 6.76 -4.25 -12.95
N THR A 184 5.53 -4.12 -12.47
CA THR A 184 4.45 -5.10 -12.71
C THR A 184 4.11 -5.25 -14.21
N LEU A 185 4.04 -4.14 -14.93
CA LEU A 185 3.64 -4.10 -16.32
C LEU A 185 4.69 -4.73 -17.24
N ARG A 186 5.97 -4.73 -16.84
CA ARG A 186 7.05 -5.39 -17.60
C ARG A 186 6.94 -6.92 -17.57
N ASP A 187 6.28 -7.49 -16.58
CA ASP A 187 6.07 -8.95 -16.48
C ASP A 187 5.01 -9.46 -17.48
N ILE A 188 4.19 -8.56 -18.05
CA ILE A 188 3.22 -8.91 -19.09
C ILE A 188 3.96 -9.07 -20.42
N SER A 189 3.86 -10.24 -21.04
CA SER A 189 4.56 -10.54 -22.30
C SER A 189 4.13 -9.60 -23.44
N GLU A 190 5.10 -9.21 -24.26
CA GLU A 190 4.86 -8.31 -25.40
C GLU A 190 3.98 -8.95 -26.48
N GLU A 191 4.10 -10.27 -26.65
CA GLU A 191 3.31 -11.07 -27.60
C GLU A 191 1.79 -10.89 -27.40
N LEU A 192 1.31 -10.73 -26.15
CA LEU A 192 -0.11 -10.50 -25.88
C LEU A 192 -0.59 -9.15 -26.42
N TYR A 193 0.26 -8.13 -26.37
CA TYR A 193 -0.04 -6.82 -26.93
C TYR A 193 0.00 -6.84 -28.46
N GLU A 194 0.98 -7.54 -29.04
CA GLU A 194 1.10 -7.72 -30.49
C GLU A 194 -0.11 -8.47 -31.05
N ALA A 195 -0.55 -9.54 -30.38
CA ALA A 195 -1.76 -10.27 -30.76
C ALA A 195 -3.00 -9.37 -30.76
N MET A 196 -3.23 -8.59 -29.70
CA MET A 196 -4.34 -7.64 -29.66
C MET A 196 -4.22 -6.54 -30.72
N ALA A 197 -3.01 -6.08 -31.02
CA ALA A 197 -2.78 -5.08 -32.06
C ALA A 197 -3.12 -5.62 -33.46
N LEU A 198 -2.78 -6.89 -33.74
CA LEU A 198 -3.19 -7.59 -34.98
C LEU A 198 -4.72 -7.73 -35.08
N ASP A 199 -5.40 -7.93 -33.95
CA ASP A 199 -6.88 -7.91 -33.85
C ASP A 199 -7.49 -6.50 -33.95
N GLY A 200 -6.67 -5.46 -34.22
CA GLY A 200 -7.12 -4.08 -34.37
C GLY A 200 -7.51 -3.40 -33.05
N ALA A 201 -7.05 -3.89 -31.91
CA ALA A 201 -7.32 -3.25 -30.62
C ALA A 201 -6.64 -1.87 -30.53
N SER A 202 -7.38 -0.87 -30.05
CA SER A 202 -6.80 0.43 -29.74
C SER A 202 -5.94 0.38 -28.46
N PRO A 203 -5.00 1.33 -28.25
CA PRO A 203 -4.19 1.38 -27.03
C PRO A 203 -5.02 1.46 -25.74
N LEU A 204 -6.16 2.19 -25.77
CA LEU A 204 -7.07 2.25 -24.64
C LEU A 204 -7.74 0.90 -24.37
N ARG A 205 -8.10 0.16 -25.42
CA ARG A 205 -8.64 -1.19 -25.31
C ARG A 205 -7.62 -2.15 -24.71
N MET A 206 -6.36 -2.10 -25.17
CA MET A 206 -5.26 -2.89 -24.59
C MET A 206 -4.98 -2.53 -23.12
N LEU A 207 -5.07 -1.25 -22.76
CA LEU A 207 -4.94 -0.81 -21.38
C LEU A 207 -6.03 -1.42 -20.50
N LEU A 208 -7.30 -1.27 -20.88
CA LEU A 208 -8.43 -1.67 -20.06
C LEU A 208 -8.71 -3.18 -20.06
N GLN A 209 -8.52 -3.86 -21.19
CA GLN A 209 -8.91 -5.28 -21.35
C GLN A 209 -7.75 -6.26 -21.11
N LEU A 210 -6.49 -5.82 -21.23
CA LEU A 210 -5.31 -6.67 -21.03
C LEU A 210 -4.47 -6.20 -19.85
N THR A 211 -4.03 -4.94 -19.88
CA THR A 211 -3.06 -4.43 -18.90
C THR A 211 -3.66 -4.37 -17.50
N VAL A 212 -4.82 -3.73 -17.32
CA VAL A 212 -5.45 -3.57 -16.00
C VAL A 212 -5.81 -4.93 -15.36
N PRO A 213 -6.41 -5.90 -16.08
CA PRO A 213 -6.72 -7.21 -15.50
C PRO A 213 -5.49 -8.04 -15.11
N LEU A 214 -4.40 -7.95 -15.88
CA LEU A 214 -3.15 -8.67 -15.58
C LEU A 214 -2.30 -7.95 -14.53
N ALA A 215 -2.39 -6.63 -14.42
CA ALA A 215 -1.68 -5.82 -13.45
C ALA A 215 -2.37 -5.74 -12.06
N LYS A 216 -3.39 -6.58 -11.79
CA LYS A 216 -4.16 -6.54 -10.53
C LYS A 216 -3.26 -6.56 -9.28
N GLY A 217 -2.21 -7.37 -9.24
CA GLY A 217 -1.27 -7.42 -8.11
C GLY A 217 -0.53 -6.09 -7.89
N GLY A 218 -0.05 -5.47 -8.97
CA GLY A 218 0.60 -4.15 -8.91
C GLY A 218 -0.38 -3.04 -8.53
N ILE A 219 -1.59 -3.07 -9.09
CA ILE A 219 -2.67 -2.12 -8.76
C ILE A 219 -3.05 -2.25 -7.28
N SER A 220 -3.20 -3.46 -6.74
CA SER A 220 -3.45 -3.68 -5.31
C SER A 220 -2.35 -3.11 -4.44
N THR A 221 -1.08 -3.26 -4.85
CA THR A 221 0.05 -2.68 -4.13
C THR A 221 -0.02 -1.15 -4.11
N VAL A 222 -0.36 -0.52 -5.25
CA VAL A 222 -0.54 0.93 -5.34
C VAL A 222 -1.73 1.42 -4.52
N VAL A 223 -2.85 0.70 -4.52
CA VAL A 223 -4.02 1.02 -3.68
C VAL A 223 -3.61 1.06 -2.21
N ILE A 224 -2.95 0.02 -1.71
CA ILE A 224 -2.53 -0.06 -0.32
C ILE A 224 -1.53 1.05 0.00
N TYR A 225 -0.51 1.23 -0.85
CA TYR A 225 0.50 2.25 -0.66
C TYR A 225 -0.11 3.66 -0.59
N SER A 226 -0.89 4.05 -1.60
CA SER A 226 -1.49 5.39 -1.66
C SER A 226 -2.55 5.63 -0.59
N ALA A 227 -3.33 4.61 -0.22
CA ALA A 227 -4.25 4.69 0.91
C ALA A 227 -3.51 4.91 2.24
N LEU A 228 -2.39 4.21 2.48
CA LEU A 228 -1.56 4.40 3.66
C LEU A 228 -0.94 5.79 3.71
N GLN A 229 -0.50 6.33 2.57
CA GLN A 229 0.01 7.71 2.50
C GLN A 229 -1.05 8.73 2.91
N ALA A 230 -2.29 8.56 2.46
CA ALA A 230 -3.39 9.43 2.84
C ALA A 230 -3.83 9.25 4.29
N TRP A 231 -3.92 8.01 4.77
CA TRP A 231 -4.35 7.69 6.13
C TRP A 231 -3.36 8.19 7.18
N ASN A 232 -2.06 8.03 6.93
CA ASN A 232 -0.99 8.49 7.83
C ASN A 232 -0.57 9.94 7.58
N GLY A 233 -1.19 10.62 6.60
CA GLY A 233 -0.83 11.97 6.20
C GLY A 233 -1.02 12.95 7.36
N PHE A 234 0.05 13.63 7.76
CA PHE A 234 0.02 14.64 8.84
C PHE A 234 0.48 16.02 8.37
N LEU A 235 1.57 16.09 7.60
CA LEU A 235 2.20 17.33 7.18
C LEU A 235 1.25 18.24 6.36
N PHE A 236 0.62 17.70 5.32
CA PHE A 236 -0.26 18.51 4.46
C PHE A 236 -1.55 18.95 5.15
N PRO A 237 -2.26 18.09 5.91
CA PRO A 237 -3.33 18.56 6.77
C PRO A 237 -2.87 19.68 7.70
N LEU A 238 -1.77 19.50 8.42
CA LEU A 238 -1.30 20.46 9.41
C LEU A 238 -1.07 21.86 8.82
N ILE A 239 -0.60 21.93 7.58
CA ILE A 239 -0.17 23.19 6.96
C ILE A 239 -1.28 23.80 6.09
N PHE A 240 -2.17 22.99 5.52
CA PHE A 240 -3.15 23.44 4.54
C PHE A 240 -4.58 23.50 5.06
N THR A 241 -4.82 23.07 6.30
CA THR A 241 -6.11 23.20 6.96
C THR A 241 -6.00 23.96 8.28
N GLN A 242 -7.06 24.69 8.61
CA GLN A 242 -7.13 25.54 9.78
C GLN A 242 -8.47 25.37 10.52
N SER A 243 -9.58 25.29 9.81
CA SER A 243 -10.89 25.05 10.41
C SER A 243 -11.11 23.57 10.72
N ASP A 244 -12.12 23.28 11.54
CA ASP A 244 -12.51 21.90 11.87
C ASP A 244 -13.16 21.16 10.69
N GLY A 245 -13.64 21.89 9.68
CA GLY A 245 -14.31 21.35 8.51
C GLY A 245 -13.47 20.29 7.75
N PRO A 246 -12.26 20.62 7.25
CA PRO A 246 -11.41 19.70 6.49
C PRO A 246 -10.42 18.90 7.36
N ARG A 247 -10.55 18.89 8.69
CA ARG A 247 -9.63 18.14 9.56
C ARG A 247 -9.74 16.63 9.36
N VAL A 248 -8.61 15.94 9.48
CA VAL A 248 -8.47 14.47 9.37
C VAL A 248 -8.01 13.86 10.69
N LEU A 249 -8.09 12.53 10.81
CA LEU A 249 -7.81 11.77 12.03
C LEU A 249 -6.44 12.10 12.65
N THR A 250 -5.40 12.19 11.83
CA THR A 250 -4.03 12.47 12.31
C THR A 250 -3.90 13.82 13.02
N LEU A 251 -4.68 14.83 12.60
CA LEU A 251 -4.78 16.10 13.31
C LEU A 251 -5.66 16.01 14.55
N GLY A 252 -6.74 15.21 14.49
CA GLY A 252 -7.62 14.97 15.63
C GLY A 252 -6.93 14.39 16.86
N LEU A 253 -5.84 13.64 16.68
CA LEU A 253 -5.02 13.14 17.78
C LEU A 253 -4.44 14.28 18.64
N PHE A 254 -4.19 15.45 18.03
CA PHE A 254 -3.63 16.61 18.72
C PHE A 254 -4.68 17.44 19.47
N ASN A 255 -5.98 17.13 19.34
CA ASN A 255 -7.02 17.80 20.14
C ASN A 255 -6.85 17.55 21.65
N TYR A 256 -6.15 16.49 22.02
CA TYR A 256 -5.89 16.10 23.41
C TYR A 256 -4.55 16.62 23.95
N VAL A 257 -3.83 17.41 23.15
CA VAL A 257 -2.55 18.03 23.51
C VAL A 257 -2.77 19.54 23.58
N SER A 258 -2.60 20.13 24.76
CA SER A 258 -2.75 21.58 24.97
C SER A 258 -1.54 22.17 25.69
N GLN A 259 -1.46 23.50 25.72
CA GLN A 259 -0.42 24.20 26.49
C GLN A 259 -0.53 23.98 28.01
N PHE A 260 -1.71 23.55 28.50
CA PHE A 260 -1.98 23.35 29.92
C PHE A 260 -1.84 21.90 30.37
N GLY A 261 -1.58 20.98 29.43
CA GLY A 261 -1.45 19.55 29.71
C GLY A 261 -1.91 18.68 28.56
N VAL A 262 -1.69 17.37 28.73
CA VAL A 262 -2.04 16.33 27.76
C VAL A 262 -3.03 15.36 28.40
N ASN A 263 -4.14 15.10 27.72
CA ASN A 263 -5.05 14.02 28.07
C ASN A 263 -4.55 12.72 27.40
N ILE A 264 -3.63 12.03 28.07
CA ILE A 264 -2.96 10.84 27.53
C ILE A 264 -3.96 9.71 27.24
N PRO A 265 -4.89 9.35 28.15
CA PRO A 265 -5.85 8.29 27.90
C PRO A 265 -6.79 8.58 26.72
N ALA A 266 -7.31 9.81 26.58
CA ALA A 266 -8.15 10.18 25.43
C ALA A 266 -7.35 10.19 24.12
N LEU A 267 -6.09 10.65 24.15
CA LEU A 267 -5.20 10.57 23.00
C LEU A 267 -5.01 9.12 22.55
N LEU A 268 -4.67 8.22 23.48
CA LEU A 268 -4.46 6.80 23.17
C LEU A 268 -5.76 6.10 22.76
N ALA A 269 -6.91 6.45 23.36
CA ALA A 269 -8.21 5.98 22.91
C ALA A 269 -8.49 6.42 21.46
N SER A 270 -8.13 7.65 21.10
CA SER A 270 -8.23 8.15 19.73
C SER A 270 -7.32 7.39 18.75
N VAL A 271 -6.09 7.06 19.16
CA VAL A 271 -5.19 6.20 18.37
C VAL A 271 -5.78 4.80 18.17
N VAL A 272 -6.33 4.18 19.22
CA VAL A 272 -7.00 2.88 19.15
C VAL A 272 -8.15 2.92 18.15
N LEU A 273 -9.06 3.89 18.31
CA LEU A 273 -10.22 4.05 17.41
C LEU A 273 -9.78 4.30 15.96
N SER A 274 -8.72 5.08 15.75
CA SER A 274 -8.16 5.36 14.42
C SER A 274 -7.57 4.10 13.76
N GLY A 275 -7.13 3.11 14.53
CA GLY A 275 -6.61 1.84 14.02
C GLY A 275 -7.70 0.83 13.62
N ILE A 276 -8.91 0.92 14.18
CA ILE A 276 -9.99 -0.04 13.94
C ILE A 276 -10.37 -0.14 12.45
N PRO A 277 -10.59 0.95 11.69
CA PRO A 277 -10.97 0.85 10.29
C PRO A 277 -9.94 0.11 9.44
N ILE A 278 -8.64 0.36 9.65
CA ILE A 278 -7.56 -0.35 8.96
C ILE A 278 -7.60 -1.84 9.31
N PHE A 279 -7.79 -2.15 10.60
CA PHE A 279 -7.87 -3.54 11.04
C PHE A 279 -9.05 -4.27 10.41
N VAL A 280 -10.22 -3.62 10.32
CA VAL A 280 -11.41 -4.16 9.64
C VAL A 280 -11.13 -4.40 8.16
N VAL A 281 -10.55 -3.43 7.46
CA VAL A 281 -10.18 -3.57 6.04
C VAL A 281 -9.21 -4.74 5.86
N TYR A 282 -8.20 -4.86 6.71
CA TYR A 282 -7.26 -5.99 6.69
C TYR A 282 -7.99 -7.33 6.88
N LEU A 283 -8.88 -7.44 7.87
CA LEU A 283 -9.63 -8.67 8.13
C LEU A 283 -10.48 -9.10 6.93
N LEU A 284 -11.08 -8.14 6.21
CA LEU A 284 -11.85 -8.40 5.00
C LEU A 284 -10.93 -8.75 3.81
N ALA A 285 -9.82 -8.03 3.66
CA ALA A 285 -8.88 -8.18 2.54
C ALA A 285 -7.94 -9.38 2.66
N ARG A 286 -7.74 -9.95 3.86
CA ARG A 286 -6.75 -11.02 4.12
C ARG A 286 -6.89 -12.22 3.17
N ARG A 287 -8.13 -12.61 2.82
CA ARG A 287 -8.37 -13.72 1.88
C ARG A 287 -7.89 -13.40 0.47
N ALA A 288 -8.14 -12.18 0.00
CA ALA A 288 -7.70 -11.69 -1.31
C ALA A 288 -6.17 -11.51 -1.38
N LEU A 289 -5.56 -11.02 -0.29
CA LEU A 289 -4.10 -10.86 -0.16
C LEU A 289 -3.39 -12.22 -0.21
N VAL A 290 -3.91 -13.22 0.51
CA VAL A 290 -3.35 -14.58 0.51
C VAL A 290 -3.50 -15.25 -0.86
N SER A 291 -4.65 -15.10 -1.53
CA SER A 291 -4.84 -15.65 -2.88
C SER A 291 -3.97 -14.95 -3.93
N GLY A 292 -3.72 -13.64 -3.80
CA GLY A 292 -2.87 -12.88 -4.71
C GLY A 292 -1.39 -13.27 -4.60
N LEU A 293 -0.91 -13.52 -3.38
CA LEU A 293 0.46 -14.02 -3.14
C LEU A 293 0.70 -15.41 -3.73
N MET A 294 -0.31 -16.29 -3.70
CA MET A 294 -0.20 -17.62 -4.31
C MET A 294 -0.21 -17.59 -5.85
N GLY A 295 -0.74 -16.53 -6.47
CA GLY A 295 -0.71 -16.36 -7.94
C GLY A 295 0.65 -15.90 -8.49
N VAL A 296 1.48 -15.25 -7.66
CA VAL A 296 2.80 -14.72 -8.08
C VAL A 296 3.94 -15.71 -7.80
N GLY A 297 3.77 -16.64 -6.85
CA GLY A 297 4.76 -17.66 -6.50
C GLY A 297 4.49 -19.07 -7.05
N GLY A 298 3.42 -19.26 -7.83
CA GLY A 298 3.01 -20.55 -8.39
C GLY A 298 3.52 -20.77 -9.81
N LYS A 299 4.85 -20.74 -10.02
CA LYS A 299 5.50 -21.42 -11.15
C LYS A 299 6.36 -22.54 -10.58
#